data_AF-A0A7M3PNW3-F1
#
_entry.id   AF-A0A7M3PNW3-F1
#
_cell.length_a   1.000
_cell.length_b   1.000
_cell.length_c   1.000
_cell.angle_alpha   90.00
_cell.angle_beta   90.00
_cell.angle_gamma   90.00
#
_symmetry.space_group_name_H-M   'P 1'
#
loop_
_entity.id
_entity.type
_entity.pdbx_description
1 polymer ?
#
loop_
_entity_poly.entity_id
_entity_poly.type
_entity_poly.pdbx_seq_one_letter_code
_entity_poly.pdbx_strand_id
1 'polypeptide(L)'
;MNNNLIYNAQEVNGLKVAETVYKKDGNMLTNYMKYNYKYNDNNQMTENMSQKWNVNKNCWENDLCIRYTYDNKSVTTEYYKWNSKKNDFILIPEMTVTMDK
;
A
#
# COMPACT_ATOMS: atom_id res chain seq x y z
N MET A 1 -8.89 -23.72 0.38
CA MET A 1 -9.33 -22.35 0.07
C MET A 1 -8.53 -21.90 -1.13
N ASN A 2 -9.12 -21.86 -2.32
CA ASN A 2 -8.39 -21.44 -3.52
C ASN A 2 -8.11 -19.94 -3.42
N ASN A 3 -6.84 -19.57 -3.45
CA ASN A 3 -6.40 -18.18 -3.43
C ASN A 3 -6.67 -17.56 -4.81
N ASN A 4 -7.91 -17.12 -5.05
CA ASN A 4 -8.39 -16.58 -6.33
C ASN A 4 -7.98 -15.11 -6.55
N LEU A 5 -6.78 -14.73 -6.12
CA LEU A 5 -6.26 -13.38 -6.28
C LEU A 5 -5.27 -13.35 -7.45
N ILE A 6 -5.46 -12.38 -8.35
CA ILE A 6 -4.56 -12.11 -9.47
C ILE A 6 -3.88 -10.77 -9.20
N TYR A 7 -2.57 -10.72 -9.41
CA TYR A 7 -1.74 -9.57 -9.12
C TYR A 7 -1.18 -9.00 -10.43
N ASN A 8 -1.33 -7.69 -10.61
CA ASN A 8 -0.78 -6.97 -11.75
C ASN A 8 0.16 -5.87 -11.24
N ALA A 9 1.46 -6.10 -11.36
CA ALA A 9 2.50 -5.16 -10.95
C ALA A 9 2.78 -4.14 -12.07
N GLN A 10 3.04 -2.89 -11.67
CA GLN A 10 3.56 -1.84 -12.53
C GLN A 10 4.98 -1.52 -12.09
N GLU A 11 5.91 -1.58 -13.03
CA GLU A 11 7.33 -1.33 -12.78
C GLU A 11 7.83 -0.14 -13.59
N VAL A 12 8.70 0.67 -12.97
CA VAL A 12 9.41 1.78 -13.62
C VAL A 12 10.87 1.66 -13.21
N ASN A 13 11.78 1.58 -14.19
CA ASN A 13 13.22 1.45 -13.96
C ASN A 13 13.59 0.30 -13.00
N GLY A 14 12.88 -0.82 -13.08
CA GLY A 14 13.11 -2.00 -12.23
C GLY A 14 12.53 -1.92 -10.82
N LEU A 15 11.79 -0.85 -10.49
CA LEU A 15 11.09 -0.71 -9.21
C LEU A 15 9.59 -0.89 -9.38
N LYS A 16 8.98 -1.73 -8.53
CA LYS A 16 7.52 -1.91 -8.47
C LYS A 16 6.87 -0.67 -7.87
N VAL A 17 6.29 0.21 -8.69
CA VAL A 17 5.68 1.47 -8.25
C VAL A 17 4.19 1.34 -7.91
N ALA A 18 3.52 0.31 -8.42
CA ALA A 18 2.16 -0.02 -8.04
C ALA A 18 1.84 -1.50 -8.24
N GLU A 19 0.78 -1.97 -7.58
CA GLU A 19 0.23 -3.31 -7.80
C GLU A 19 -1.28 -3.25 -7.67
N THR A 20 -2.01 -3.78 -8.65
CA THR A 20 -3.46 -3.95 -8.57
C THR A 20 -3.77 -5.42 -8.36
N VAL A 21 -4.59 -5.69 -7.34
CA VAL A 21 -5.06 -7.04 -7.00
C VAL A 21 -6.51 -7.18 -7.43
N TYR A 22 -6.80 -8.28 -8.10
CA TYR A 22 -8.13 -8.63 -8.58
C TYR A 22 -8.63 -9.91 -7.90
N LYS A 23 -9.92 -9.97 -7.62
CA LYS A 23 -10.61 -11.23 -7.35
C LYS A 23 -11.01 -11.86 -8.68
N LYS A 24 -10.65 -13.12 -8.87
CA LYS A 24 -11.02 -13.92 -10.04
C LYS A 24 -12.25 -14.77 -9.75
N ASP A 25 -13.26 -14.66 -10.60
CA ASP A 25 -14.42 -15.55 -10.63
C ASP A 25 -14.65 -16.05 -12.05
N GLY A 26 -14.37 -17.33 -12.29
CA GLY A 26 -14.27 -17.88 -13.65
C GLY A 26 -13.26 -17.10 -14.50
N ASN A 27 -13.73 -16.46 -15.57
CA ASN A 27 -12.92 -15.61 -16.46
C ASN A 27 -13.02 -14.12 -16.13
N MET A 28 -13.81 -13.73 -15.12
CA MET A 28 -14.02 -12.34 -14.73
C MET A 28 -12.99 -11.92 -13.67
N LEU A 29 -12.44 -10.71 -13.83
CA LEU A 29 -11.58 -10.07 -12.85
C LEU A 29 -12.28 -8.84 -12.28
N THR A 30 -12.39 -8.77 -10.95
CA THR A 30 -12.97 -7.64 -10.24
C THR A 30 -11.90 -6.95 -9.41
N ASN A 31 -11.78 -5.62 -9.51
CA ASN A 31 -10.90 -4.81 -8.68
C ASN A 31 -11.10 -5.13 -7.20
N TYR A 32 -10.00 -5.31 -6.46
CA TYR A 32 -10.05 -5.61 -5.03
C TYR A 32 -9.20 -4.65 -4.21
N MET A 33 -7.88 -4.67 -4.40
CA MET A 33 -6.94 -3.82 -3.70
C MET A 33 -6.00 -3.15 -4.70
N LYS A 34 -5.48 -1.98 -4.35
CA LYS A 34 -4.39 -1.34 -5.07
C LYS A 34 -3.33 -0.88 -4.08
N TYR A 35 -2.07 -1.10 -4.42
CA TYR A 35 -0.92 -0.61 -3.67
C TYR A 35 -0.14 0.36 -4.54
N ASN A 36 0.36 1.44 -3.93
CA ASN A 36 1.23 2.41 -4.58
C ASN A 36 2.46 2.57 -3.69
N TYR A 37 3.63 2.53 -4.30
CA TYR A 37 4.91 2.52 -3.61
C TYR A 37 5.72 3.75 -3.99
N LYS A 38 6.40 4.33 -3.01
CA LYS A 38 7.39 5.38 -3.23
C LYS A 38 8.74 4.91 -2.73
N TYR A 39 9.79 5.45 -3.34
CA TYR A 39 11.17 5.10 -3.06
C TYR A 39 11.99 6.37 -2.87
N ASN A 40 13.07 6.28 -2.09
CA ASN A 40 14.10 7.33 -2.02
C ASN A 40 15.16 7.14 -3.13
N ASP A 41 16.14 8.05 -3.16
CA ASP A 41 17.24 8.04 -4.15
C ASP A 41 18.14 6.79 -4.06
N ASN A 42 18.10 6.07 -2.94
CA ASN A 42 18.80 4.78 -2.75
C ASN A 42 17.93 3.57 -3.11
N ASN A 43 16.80 3.78 -3.80
CA ASN A 43 15.81 2.75 -4.14
C ASN A 43 15.22 2.00 -2.94
N GLN A 44 15.22 2.59 -1.75
CA GLN A 44 14.58 2.05 -0.56
C GLN A 44 13.12 2.52 -0.50
N MET A 45 12.18 1.61 -0.21
CA MET A 45 10.75 1.93 -0.16
C MET A 45 10.46 2.88 1.01
N THR A 46 9.93 4.06 0.74
CA THR A 46 9.58 5.06 1.76
C THR A 46 8.10 5.10 2.08
N GLU A 47 7.25 4.64 1.15
CA GLU A 47 5.81 4.61 1.34
C GLU A 47 5.20 3.37 0.67
N ASN A 48 4.24 2.75 1.36
CA ASN A 48 3.34 1.73 0.83
C ASN A 48 1.91 2.16 1.16
N MET A 49 1.23 2.76 0.19
CA MET A 49 -0.16 3.18 0.33
C MET A 49 -1.09 2.14 -0.27
N SER A 50 -2.03 1.66 0.53
CA SER A 50 -3.09 0.74 0.12
C SER A 50 -4.43 1.45 -0.07
N GLN A 51 -5.15 1.00 -1.10
CA GLN A 51 -6.49 1.45 -1.44
C GLN A 51 -7.41 0.23 -1.64
N LYS A 52 -8.68 0.39 -1.28
CA LYS A 52 -9.73 -0.60 -1.47
C LYS A 52 -10.65 -0.16 -2.61
N TRP A 53 -11.08 -1.10 -3.44
CA TRP A 53 -12.09 -0.82 -4.45
C TRP A 53 -13.46 -0.67 -3.79
N ASN A 54 -14.10 0.50 -3.95
CA ASN A 54 -15.48 0.71 -3.56
C ASN A 54 -16.39 0.44 -4.76
N VAL A 55 -17.02 -0.74 -4.79
CA VAL A 55 -17.90 -1.15 -5.90
C VAL A 55 -19.12 -0.24 -6.07
N ASN A 56 -19.65 0.30 -4.97
CA ASN A 56 -20.85 1.16 -5.01
C ASN A 56 -20.55 2.54 -5.60
N LYS A 57 -19.34 3.05 -5.37
CA LYS A 57 -18.88 4.35 -5.89
C LYS A 57 -18.05 4.23 -7.18
N ASN A 58 -17.73 3.00 -7.59
CA ASN A 58 -16.90 2.69 -8.74
C ASN A 58 -15.53 3.44 -8.70
N CYS A 59 -14.90 3.48 -7.52
CA CYS A 59 -13.64 4.19 -7.32
C CYS A 59 -12.72 3.52 -6.29
N TRP A 60 -11.45 3.89 -6.30
CA TRP A 60 -10.48 3.50 -5.27
C TRP A 60 -10.59 4.44 -4.07
N GLU A 61 -10.72 3.88 -2.87
CA GLU A 61 -10.71 4.62 -1.61
C GLU A 61 -9.45 4.29 -0.80
N ASN A 62 -8.81 5.32 -0.25
CA ASN A 62 -7.65 5.16 0.62
C ASN A 62 -8.01 4.32 1.87
N ASP A 63 -7.08 3.45 2.29
CA ASP A 63 -7.30 2.56 3.43
C ASP A 63 -6.19 2.73 4.48
N LEU A 64 -5.00 2.20 4.20
CA LEU A 64 -3.82 2.29 5.06
C LEU A 64 -2.64 2.86 4.29
N CYS A 65 -1.75 3.55 5.00
CA CYS A 65 -0.45 3.97 4.47
C CYS A 65 0.63 3.56 5.47
N ILE A 66 1.69 2.93 4.99
CA ILE A 66 2.86 2.58 5.78
C ILE A 66 4.00 3.46 5.29
N ARG A 67 4.71 4.12 6.20
CA ARG A 67 5.88 4.95 5.89
C ARG A 67 7.11 4.40 6.57
N TYR A 68 8.24 4.48 5.86
CA TYR A 68 9.52 3.99 6.32
C TYR A 68 10.52 5.15 6.39
N THR A 69 11.13 5.31 7.55
CA THR A 69 12.21 6.28 7.78
C THR A 69 13.49 5.51 8.04
N TYR A 70 14.51 5.77 7.23
CA TYR A 70 15.81 5.11 7.31
C TYR A 70 16.81 6.04 8.00
N ASP A 71 17.35 5.59 9.13
CA ASP A 71 18.54 6.18 9.75
C ASP A 71 19.77 5.28 9.46
N ASN A 72 20.97 5.74 9.76
CA ASN A 72 22.21 4.99 9.61
C ASN A 72 22.18 3.65 10.38
N LYS A 73 21.50 3.60 11.52
CA LYS A 73 21.50 2.44 12.43
C LYS A 73 20.17 1.70 12.53
N SER A 74 19.08 2.27 12.03
CA SER A 74 17.75 1.71 12.24
C SER A 74 16.79 2.03 11.10
N VAL A 75 15.64 1.38 11.12
CA VAL A 75 14.49 1.65 10.27
C VAL A 75 13.27 1.81 11.17
N THR A 76 12.58 2.93 11.04
CA THR A 76 11.28 3.18 11.69
C THR A 76 10.17 2.94 10.68
N THR A 77 9.20 2.10 11.05
CA THR A 77 7.98 1.81 10.29
C THR A 77 6.80 2.43 11.02
N GLU A 78 6.09 3.33 10.35
CA GLU A 78 4.91 4.01 10.88
C GLU A 78 3.67 3.59 10.10
N TYR A 79 2.58 3.33 10.82
CA TYR A 79 1.30 2.94 10.23
C TYR A 79 0.29 4.07 10.34
N TYR A 80 -0.40 4.34 9.24
CA TYR A 80 -1.41 5.39 9.16
C TYR A 80 -2.73 4.82 8.64
N LYS A 81 -3.85 5.29 9.22
CA LYS A 81 -5.20 4.98 8.74
C LYS A 81 -5.80 6.17 8.02
N TRP A 82 -6.42 5.94 6.87
CA TRP A 82 -7.20 6.97 6.20
C TRP A 82 -8.39 7.41 7.06
N ASN A 83 -8.52 8.72 7.28
CA ASN A 83 -9.67 9.34 7.91
C ASN A 83 -10.43 10.17 6.86
N SER A 84 -11.53 9.64 6.36
CA SER A 84 -12.33 10.29 5.31
C SER A 84 -12.95 11.62 5.74
N LYS A 85 -13.16 11.86 7.04
CA LYS A 85 -13.68 13.15 7.54
C LYS A 85 -12.62 14.24 7.52
N LYS A 86 -11.37 13.87 7.85
CA LYS A 86 -10.22 14.78 7.82
C LYS A 86 -9.56 14.88 6.45
N ASN A 87 -9.91 13.98 5.53
CA ASN A 87 -9.27 13.81 4.23
C ASN A 87 -7.75 13.65 4.37
N ASP A 88 -7.32 12.87 5.37
CA ASP A 88 -5.90 12.70 5.69
C ASP A 88 -5.60 11.32 6.30
N PHE A 89 -4.34 10.90 6.21
CA PHE A 89 -3.79 9.72 6.84
C PHE A 89 -3.35 10.06 8.27
N ILE A 90 -3.98 9.43 9.25
CA ILE A 90 -3.71 9.67 10.67
C ILE A 90 -2.81 8.56 11.21
N LEU A 91 -1.70 8.96 11.84
CA LEU A 91 -0.75 8.03 12.48
C LEU A 91 -1.45 7.19 13.55
N ILE A 92 -1.13 5.90 13.58
CA ILE A 92 -1.47 4.94 14.64
C ILE A 92 -0.18 4.70 15.44
N PRO A 93 0.12 5.52 16.44
CA PRO A 93 1.42 5.50 17.11
C PRO A 93 1.69 4.16 17.82
N GLU A 94 0.64 3.44 18.24
CA GLU A 94 0.79 2.14 18.91
C GLU A 94 1.34 1.04 17.98
N MET A 95 1.24 1.24 16.67
CA MET A 95 1.75 0.30 15.66
C MET A 95 3.14 0.71 15.13
N THR A 96 3.69 1.84 15.58
CA THR A 96 5.02 2.29 15.16
C THR A 96 6.09 1.37 15.73
N VAL A 97 6.96 0.88 14.86
CA VAL A 97 8.06 -0.02 15.22
C VAL A 97 9.38 0.56 14.73
N THR A 98 10.39 0.58 15.59
CA THR A 98 11.78 0.89 15.19
C THR A 98 12.63 -0.34 15.39
N MET A 99 13.33 -0.75 14.34
CA MET A 99 14.24 -1.90 14.35
C MET A 99 15.64 -1.42 14.00
N ASP A 100 16.65 -1.88 14.75
CA ASP A 100 18.05 -1.67 14.39
C ASP A 100 18.40 -2.48 13.14
N LYS A 101 19.36 -1.98 12.36
CA LYS A 101 19.90 -2.63 11.16
C LYS A 101 20.92 -3.71 11.48
#